data_AF-A0A8I2YJ43-F1
#
_entry.id   AF-A0A8I2YJ43-F1
#
_cell.length_a   1.000
_cell.length_b   1.000
_cell.length_c   1.000
_cell.angle_alpha   90.00
_cell.angle_beta   90.00
_cell.angle_gamma   90.00
#
_symmetry.space_group_name_H-M   'P 1'
#
loop_
_entity.id
_entity.type
_entity.pdbx_description
1 polymer ?
#
loop_
_entity_poly.entity_id
_entity_poly.type
_entity_poly.pdbx_seq_one_letter_code
_entity_poly.pdbx_strand_id
1 'polypeptide(L)'
;MSDNLILVDTFLLLRPTLVYEHLHLYVFLNVISLLALASTCRHLNTEIWAYLCRRLTASLHDFLPQPAQFITCMRSTQTIISGSFALQFIFGSGRVPWNVHDLDLYTV
;
A
#
# COMPACT_ATOMS: atom_id res chain seq x y z
N MET A 1 25.74 -18.30 -0.87
CA MET A 1 24.67 -18.87 -1.71
C MET A 1 23.36 -18.69 -0.95
N SER A 2 22.45 -17.81 -1.29
CA SER A 2 22.37 -16.82 -2.36
C SER A 2 21.35 -15.79 -1.86
N ASP A 3 21.68 -14.52 -1.99
CA ASP A 3 20.87 -13.37 -1.64
C ASP A 3 19.51 -13.42 -2.37
N ASN A 4 18.46 -13.82 -1.65
CA ASN A 4 17.06 -13.68 -2.06
C ASN A 4 16.39 -12.52 -1.31
N LEU A 5 17.17 -11.47 -0.97
CA LEU A 5 16.62 -10.22 -0.48
C LEU A 5 16.03 -9.46 -1.68
N ILE A 6 14.84 -9.89 -2.06
CA ILE A 6 13.73 -9.14 -2.68
C ILE A 6 14.18 -7.77 -3.19
N LEU A 7 14.95 -7.82 -4.27
CA LEU A 7 15.19 -6.73 -5.21
C LEU A 7 13.94 -6.65 -6.10
N VAL A 8 12.76 -6.56 -5.47
CA VAL A 8 11.51 -6.15 -6.14
C VAL A 8 11.52 -4.62 -6.14
N ASP A 9 12.60 -4.12 -6.72
CA ASP A 9 13.02 -2.74 -6.73
C ASP A 9 12.50 -2.13 -8.02
N THR A 10 11.74 -1.05 -7.86
CA THR A 10 11.69 0.11 -8.77
C THR A 10 11.07 -0.06 -10.16
N PHE A 11 11.01 -1.26 -10.75
CA PHE A 11 10.49 -1.45 -12.11
C PHE A 11 8.96 -1.34 -12.23
N LEU A 12 8.22 -1.51 -11.14
CA LEU A 12 6.76 -1.35 -11.14
C LEU A 12 6.30 0.11 -11.04
N LEU A 13 7.22 1.05 -10.80
CA LEU A 13 6.91 2.50 -10.79
C LEU A 13 7.11 3.17 -12.15
N LEU A 14 7.67 2.47 -13.15
CA LEU A 14 8.07 3.07 -14.45
C LEU A 14 7.54 2.35 -15.70
N ARG A 15 6.55 1.45 -15.59
CA ARG A 15 5.83 0.94 -16.78
C ARG A 15 4.39 1.46 -16.81
N PRO A 16 4.07 2.46 -17.66
CA PRO A 16 2.69 2.88 -17.90
C PRO A 16 1.85 1.87 -18.71
N THR A 17 2.37 0.70 -19.08
CA THR A 17 1.81 -0.10 -20.18
C THR A 17 1.92 -1.60 -19.96
N LEU A 18 1.40 -2.10 -18.83
CA LEU A 18 0.97 -3.49 -18.72
C LEU A 18 -0.48 -3.50 -18.24
N VAL A 19 -1.38 -3.49 -19.24
CA VAL A 19 -2.75 -4.00 -19.26
C VAL A 19 -3.48 -3.98 -17.91
N TYR A 20 -4.18 -2.88 -17.62
CA TYR A 20 -5.04 -2.72 -16.44
C TYR A 20 -6.43 -3.34 -16.63
N GLU A 21 -6.50 -4.59 -17.10
CA GLU A 21 -7.79 -5.21 -17.37
C GLU A 21 -8.67 -5.33 -16.13
N HIS A 22 -8.10 -5.42 -14.92
CA HIS A 22 -8.87 -5.66 -13.70
C HIS A 22 -8.90 -4.47 -12.71
N LEU A 23 -8.25 -3.35 -13.04
CA LEU A 23 -8.13 -2.24 -12.08
C LEU A 23 -9.50 -1.63 -11.71
N HIS A 24 -10.46 -1.70 -12.63
CA HIS A 24 -11.84 -1.29 -12.39
C HIS A 24 -12.56 -2.20 -11.37
N LEU A 25 -12.21 -3.49 -11.30
CA LEU A 25 -12.79 -4.43 -10.33
C LEU A 25 -12.25 -4.19 -8.93
N TYR A 26 -10.98 -3.83 -8.80
CA TYR A 26 -10.32 -3.63 -7.49
C TYR A 26 -10.95 -2.50 -6.67
N VAL A 27 -11.54 -1.49 -7.33
CA VAL A 27 -12.23 -0.36 -6.66
C VAL A 27 -13.44 -0.82 -5.85
N PHE A 28 -14.08 -1.92 -6.24
CA PHE A 28 -15.24 -2.48 -5.54
C PHE A 28 -14.87 -3.40 -4.37
N LEU A 29 -13.57 -3.73 -4.21
CA LEU A 29 -13.08 -4.61 -3.17
C LEU A 29 -12.44 -3.80 -2.04
N ASN A 30 -12.69 -4.22 -0.79
CA ASN A 30 -11.97 -3.68 0.35
C ASN A 30 -10.56 -4.30 0.44
N VAL A 31 -9.69 -3.72 1.29
CA VAL A 31 -8.29 -4.16 1.43
C VAL A 31 -8.21 -5.64 1.83
N ILE A 32 -9.10 -6.11 2.71
CA ILE A 32 -9.12 -7.51 3.18
C ILE A 32 -9.42 -8.45 2.01
N SER A 33 -10.43 -8.14 1.20
CA SER A 33 -10.79 -8.91 0.01
C SER A 33 -9.66 -8.93 -1.01
N LEU A 34 -8.95 -7.81 -1.19
CA LEU A 34 -7.80 -7.72 -2.10
C LEU A 34 -6.61 -8.56 -1.60
N LEU A 35 -6.31 -8.52 -0.30
CA LEU A 35 -5.25 -9.35 0.30
C LEU A 35 -5.58 -10.85 0.21
N ALA A 36 -6.84 -11.22 0.42
CA ALA A 36 -7.31 -12.59 0.22
C ALA A 36 -7.17 -13.02 -1.25
N LEU A 37 -7.55 -12.16 -2.19
CA LEU A 37 -7.39 -12.43 -3.62
C LEU A 37 -5.90 -12.58 -4.00
N ALA A 38 -5.02 -11.74 -3.46
CA ALA A 38 -3.60 -11.80 -3.71
C ALA A 38 -2.96 -13.09 -3.15
N SER A 39 -3.47 -13.62 -2.04
CA SER A 39 -2.96 -14.87 -1.45
C SER A 39 -3.40 -16.11 -2.22
N THR A 40 -4.57 -16.07 -2.87
CA THR A 40 -5.09 -17.19 -3.67
C THR A 40 -4.67 -17.15 -5.13
N CYS A 41 -4.55 -15.95 -5.73
CA CYS A 41 -4.30 -15.76 -7.15
C CYS A 41 -2.91 -15.19 -7.40
N ARG A 42 -1.90 -16.07 -7.52
CA ARG A 42 -0.49 -15.68 -7.69
C ARG A 42 -0.24 -14.76 -8.90
N HIS A 43 -0.99 -14.94 -9.99
CA HIS A 43 -0.85 -14.11 -11.19
C HIS A 43 -1.35 -12.66 -10.97
N LEU A 44 -2.34 -12.45 -10.10
CA LEU A 44 -2.84 -11.11 -9.75
C LEU A 44 -2.07 -10.48 -8.58
N ASN A 45 -1.25 -11.26 -7.87
CA ASN A 45 -0.56 -10.83 -6.66
C ASN A 45 0.23 -9.52 -6.89
N THR A 46 1.06 -9.47 -7.94
CA THR A 46 1.85 -8.29 -8.29
C THR A 46 0.98 -7.06 -8.59
N GLU A 47 -0.11 -7.24 -9.32
CA GLU A 47 -1.03 -6.15 -9.66
C GLU A 47 -1.76 -5.60 -8.45
N ILE A 48 -2.24 -6.51 -7.59
CA ILE A 48 -2.96 -6.16 -6.36
C ILE A 48 -2.01 -5.42 -5.42
N TRP A 49 -0.77 -5.87 -5.25
CA TRP A 49 0.22 -5.15 -4.45
C TRP A 49 0.54 -3.77 -5.01
N ALA A 50 0.68 -3.64 -6.33
CA ALA A 50 0.88 -2.34 -6.97
C ALA A 50 -0.34 -1.41 -6.78
N TYR A 51 -1.56 -1.94 -6.80
CA TYR A 51 -2.78 -1.20 -6.50
C TYR A 51 -2.82 -0.75 -5.02
N LEU A 52 -2.57 -1.66 -4.08
CA LEU A 52 -2.55 -1.37 -2.64
C LEU A 52 -1.48 -0.34 -2.28
N CYS A 53 -0.28 -0.43 -2.87
CA CYS A 53 0.77 0.57 -2.68
C CYS A 53 0.33 1.94 -3.17
N ARG A 54 -0.28 2.04 -4.37
CA ARG A 54 -0.80 3.32 -4.89
C ARG A 54 -1.88 3.90 -3.98
N ARG A 55 -2.80 3.06 -3.49
CA ARG A 55 -3.85 3.47 -2.55
C ARG A 55 -3.25 3.98 -1.23
N LEU A 56 -2.22 3.32 -0.70
CA LEU A 56 -1.51 3.75 0.51
C LEU A 56 -0.83 5.10 0.30
N THR A 57 -0.07 5.25 -0.79
CA THR A 57 0.57 6.51 -1.15
C THR A 57 -0.43 7.65 -1.27
N ALA A 58 -1.59 7.41 -1.88
CA ALA A 58 -2.67 8.39 -1.99
C ALA A 58 -3.22 8.78 -0.61
N SER A 59 -3.46 7.82 0.30
CA SER A 59 -3.94 8.13 1.65
C SER A 59 -2.95 8.92 2.52
N LEU A 60 -1.65 8.84 2.22
CA LEU A 60 -0.61 9.57 2.94
C LEU A 60 -0.40 11.00 2.44
N HIS A 61 -0.97 11.35 1.27
CA HIS A 61 -0.80 12.66 0.66
C HIS A 61 -1.38 13.80 1.51
N ASP A 62 -2.36 13.51 2.36
CA ASP A 62 -2.97 14.48 3.26
C ASP A 62 -2.06 14.84 4.46
N PHE A 63 -1.02 14.04 4.72
CA PHE A 63 -0.13 14.18 5.87
C PHE A 63 1.27 14.61 5.49
N LEU A 64 1.72 14.19 4.30
CA LEU A 64 3.11 14.25 3.90
C LEU A 64 3.25 14.91 2.53
N PRO A 65 4.16 15.88 2.37
CA PRO A 65 4.38 16.52 1.08
C PRO A 65 4.99 15.55 0.06
N GLN A 66 5.67 14.48 0.50
CA GLN A 66 6.35 13.52 -0.36
C GLN A 66 6.12 12.07 0.11
N PRO A 67 4.90 11.52 -0.08
CA PRO A 67 4.53 10.20 0.45
C PRO A 67 5.40 9.05 -0.07
N ALA A 68 5.86 9.13 -1.32
CA ALA A 68 6.71 8.09 -1.91
C ALA A 68 8.08 7.98 -1.21
N GLN A 69 8.72 9.11 -0.91
CA GLN A 69 9.99 9.12 -0.18
C GLN A 69 9.81 8.62 1.25
N PHE A 70 8.71 9.00 1.87
CA PHE A 70 8.35 8.52 3.20
C PHE A 70 8.17 7.01 3.25
N ILE A 71 7.45 6.41 2.30
CA ILE A 71 7.31 4.94 2.21
C ILE A 71 8.68 4.25 2.04
N THR A 72 9.56 4.82 1.22
CA THR A 72 10.93 4.30 1.07
C THR A 72 11.70 4.37 2.39
N CYS A 73 11.62 5.50 3.10
CA CYS A 73 12.23 5.69 4.41
C CYS A 73 11.69 4.65 5.40
N MET A 74 10.38 4.54 5.53
CA MET A 74 9.71 3.56 6.40
C MET A 74 10.19 2.13 6.18
N ARG A 75 10.35 1.72 4.91
CA ARG A 75 10.85 0.38 4.57
C ARG A 75 12.28 0.17 5.07
N SER A 76 13.13 1.20 4.91
CA SER A 76 14.52 1.15 5.35
C SER A 76 14.68 1.17 6.87
N THR A 77 13.79 1.85 7.58
CA THR A 77 13.83 2.02 9.04
C THR A 77 12.92 1.05 9.79
N GLN A 78 12.26 0.12 9.08
CA GLN A 78 11.25 -0.79 9.64
C GLN A 78 10.17 -0.05 10.44
N THR A 79 9.82 1.16 10.02
CA THR A 79 8.80 1.97 10.70
C THR A 79 7.41 1.33 10.52
N ILE A 80 6.66 1.28 11.61
CA ILE A 80 5.28 0.79 11.68
C ILE A 80 4.35 2.00 11.79
N ILE A 81 3.29 2.03 10.97
CA ILE A 81 2.24 3.05 11.10
C ILE A 81 1.29 2.64 12.23
N SER A 82 0.82 3.62 13.01
CA SER A 82 -0.21 3.47 14.02
C SER A 82 -1.38 2.61 13.55
N GLY A 83 -1.91 1.81 14.48
CA GLY A 83 -3.05 0.92 14.22
C GLY A 83 -4.29 1.70 13.77
N SER A 84 -4.43 2.94 14.22
CA SER A 84 -5.57 3.79 13.92
C SER A 84 -5.57 4.12 12.40
N PHE A 85 -4.42 4.48 11.79
CA PHE A 85 -4.34 4.75 10.34
C PHE A 85 -4.52 3.46 9.55
N ALA A 86 -3.98 2.35 10.05
CA ALA A 86 -4.19 1.04 9.45
C ALA A 86 -5.68 0.68 9.40
N LEU A 87 -6.46 0.99 10.44
CA LEU A 87 -7.91 0.79 10.44
C LEU A 87 -8.60 1.67 9.39
N GLN A 88 -8.22 2.94 9.24
CA GLN A 88 -8.75 3.80 8.19
C GLN A 88 -8.42 3.27 6.80
N PHE A 89 -7.18 2.80 6.57
CA PHE A 89 -6.77 2.23 5.30
C PHE A 89 -7.58 0.97 4.96
N ILE A 90 -7.82 0.10 5.95
CA ILE A 90 -8.55 -1.16 5.82
C ILE A 90 -10.06 -0.92 5.60
N PHE A 91 -10.69 -0.10 6.44
CA PHE A 91 -12.15 0.09 6.47
C PHE A 91 -12.66 1.26 5.63
N GLY A 92 -11.78 2.16 5.21
CA GLY A 92 -12.10 3.35 4.42
C GLY A 92 -12.42 4.58 5.29
N SER A 93 -12.23 5.76 4.70
CA SER A 93 -12.30 7.09 5.33
C SER A 93 -13.67 7.52 5.86
N GLY A 94 -14.72 6.72 5.69
CA GLY A 94 -16.07 7.01 6.19
C GLY A 94 -16.56 6.10 7.32
N ARG A 95 -15.77 5.10 7.73
CA ARG A 95 -16.18 4.11 8.76
C ARG A 95 -15.47 4.29 10.10
N VAL A 96 -14.36 5.00 10.11
CA VAL A 96 -13.58 5.31 11.30
C VAL A 96 -13.44 6.83 11.36
N PRO A 97 -13.94 7.51 12.41
CA PRO A 97 -13.69 8.93 12.59
C PRO A 97 -12.19 9.13 12.75
N TRP A 98 -11.59 9.87 11.83
CA TRP A 98 -10.14 10.02 11.70
C TRP A 98 -9.76 11.49 11.65
N ASN A 99 -8.73 11.89 12.39
CA ASN A 99 -8.12 13.21 12.35
C ASN A 99 -6.75 13.15 11.66
N VAL A 100 -6.38 14.20 10.93
CA VAL A 100 -5.05 14.36 10.32
C VAL A 100 -3.90 14.31 11.34
N HIS A 101 -4.21 14.51 12.62
CA HIS A 101 -3.26 14.40 13.72
C HIS A 101 -3.15 12.99 14.33
N ASP A 102 -3.96 12.02 13.89
CA ASP A 102 -3.97 10.65 14.43
C ASP A 102 -2.89 9.74 13.79
N LEU A 103 -2.07 10.27 12.88
CA LEU A 103 -0.99 9.51 12.25
C LEU A 103 0.22 9.40 13.18
N ASP A 104 0.29 8.33 13.97
CA ASP A 104 1.51 7.99 14.74
C ASP A 104 2.41 7.02 13.97
N LEU A 105 3.71 7.08 14.27
CA LEU A 105 4.75 6.25 13.66
C LEU A 105 5.65 5.69 14.76
N TYR A 106 5.96 4.39 14.66
CA TYR A 106 6.83 3.69 15.60
C TYR A 106 8.03 3.10 14.86
N THR A 107 9.22 3.20 15.42
CA THR A 107 10.42 2.52 14.94
C THR A 107 10.77 1.39 15.89
N VAL A 108 11.32 0.29 15.37
CA VAL A 108 11.80 -0.85 16.17
C VAL A 108 13.25 -0.65 16.58
#